data_AF-A0A1P8AGH3-F1
#
_entry.id   AF-A0A1P8AGH3-F1
#
_cell.length_a   1.000
_cell.length_b   1.000
_cell.length_c   1.000
_cell.angle_alpha   90.00
_cell.angle_beta   90.00
_cell.angle_gamma   90.00
#
_symmetry.space_group_name_H-M   'P 1'
#
loop_
_entity.id
_entity.type
_entity.pdbx_description
1 polymer ?
#
loop_
_entity_poly.entity_id
_entity_poly.type
_entity_poly.pdbx_seq_one_letter_code
_entity_poly.pdbx_strand_id
1 'polypeptide(L)'
;MNLLILIPILFMLSFHPLMMIILIILLSIIIAFMTFKMMNFSLPPFMLLLLILGGMLMIFSYFISLTSNQKFLFNKKSLFFLPLLLTMNISNLPIYHNNMKSFLLMVSKKFMFIFILMLLFLLITLMATTKIFKSIKSPLRSN
;
A
#
# COMPACT_ATOMS: atom_id res chain seq x y z
N MET A 1 0.50 3.47 18.05
CA MET A 1 0.76 2.26 17.23
C MET A 1 -0.40 1.27 17.24
N ASN A 2 -1.30 1.32 18.23
CA ASN A 2 -2.47 0.42 18.31
C ASN A 2 -3.32 0.49 17.04
N LEU A 3 -3.50 1.68 16.47
CA LEU A 3 -4.23 1.86 15.22
C LEU A 3 -3.49 1.27 14.00
N LEU A 4 -2.15 1.27 14.02
CA LEU A 4 -1.29 0.75 12.94
C LEU A 4 -1.34 -0.78 12.92
N ILE A 5 -1.52 -1.42 14.07
CA ILE A 5 -1.72 -2.87 14.19
C ILE A 5 -3.19 -3.22 13.91
N LEU A 6 -4.14 -2.38 14.30
CA LEU A 6 -5.57 -2.63 14.10
C LEU A 6 -5.95 -2.70 12.63
N ILE A 7 -5.53 -1.73 11.82
CA ILE A 7 -6.02 -1.61 10.44
C ILE A 7 -5.64 -2.83 9.59
N PRO A 8 -4.41 -3.38 9.66
CA PRO A 8 -4.07 -4.63 9.00
C PRO A 8 -4.90 -5.82 9.49
N ILE A 9 -5.22 -5.89 10.78
CA ILE A 9 -6.08 -6.95 11.33
C ILE A 9 -7.50 -6.82 10.77
N LEU A 10 -8.06 -5.60 10.75
CA LEU A 10 -9.36 -5.33 10.15
C LEU A 10 -9.37 -5.62 8.64
N PHE A 11 -8.26 -5.38 7.94
CA PHE A 11 -8.12 -5.69 6.52
C PHE A 11 -8.26 -7.18 6.27
N MET A 12 -7.54 -8.00 7.02
CA MET A 12 -7.60 -9.47 6.91
C MET A 12 -8.99 -10.04 7.23
N LEU A 13 -9.80 -9.33 8.02
CA LEU A 13 -11.15 -9.77 8.40
C LEU A 13 -12.25 -9.27 7.46
N SER A 14 -11.92 -8.38 6.53
CA SER A 14 -12.89 -7.79 5.61
C SER A 14 -13.07 -8.64 4.35
N PHE A 15 -14.31 -8.87 3.95
CA PHE A 15 -14.64 -9.68 2.76
C PHE A 15 -14.94 -8.83 1.53
N HIS A 16 -15.37 -7.58 1.72
CA HIS A 16 -15.79 -6.73 0.61
C HIS A 16 -14.61 -5.90 0.05
N PRO A 17 -14.32 -5.94 -1.27
CA PRO A 17 -13.20 -5.23 -1.88
C PRO A 17 -13.15 -3.72 -1.56
N LEU A 18 -14.33 -3.07 -1.51
CA LEU A 18 -14.41 -1.65 -1.13
C LEU A 18 -13.94 -1.39 0.32
N MET A 19 -14.27 -2.27 1.28
CA MET A 19 -13.80 -2.11 2.66
C MET A 19 -12.29 -2.33 2.75
N MET A 20 -11.78 -3.32 2.02
CA MET A 20 -10.36 -3.59 1.89
C MET A 20 -9.60 -2.34 1.40
N ILE A 21 -10.13 -1.67 0.38
CA ILE A 21 -9.51 -0.46 -0.18
C ILE A 21 -9.55 0.71 0.82
N ILE A 22 -10.69 0.95 1.47
CA ILE A 22 -10.79 2.01 2.49
C ILE A 22 -9.79 1.77 3.63
N LEU A 23 -9.66 0.53 4.09
CA LEU A 23 -8.72 0.18 5.16
C LEU A 23 -7.26 0.39 4.73
N ILE A 24 -6.88 0.01 3.51
CA ILE A 24 -5.52 0.26 3.04
C ILE A 24 -5.28 1.78 2.85
N ILE A 25 -6.27 2.58 2.40
CA ILE A 25 -6.14 4.04 2.29
C ILE A 25 -5.84 4.62 3.67
N LEU A 26 -6.60 4.24 4.69
CA LEU A 26 -6.39 4.68 6.07
C LEU A 26 -5.00 4.29 6.59
N LEU A 27 -4.56 3.05 6.31
CA LEU A 27 -3.22 2.59 6.69
C LEU A 27 -2.13 3.46 6.05
N SER A 28 -2.27 3.78 4.77
CA SER A 28 -1.28 4.55 4.01
C SER A 28 -1.11 5.97 4.56
N ILE A 29 -2.20 6.63 4.95
CA ILE A 29 -2.18 7.96 5.57
C ILE A 29 -1.46 7.91 6.93
N ILE A 30 -1.72 6.88 7.73
CA ILE A 30 -1.08 6.72 9.05
C ILE A 30 0.41 6.45 8.92
N ILE A 31 0.83 5.62 7.96
CA ILE A 31 2.24 5.35 7.69
C ILE A 31 2.94 6.61 7.18
N ALA A 32 2.30 7.39 6.30
CA ALA A 32 2.86 8.66 5.84
C ALA A 32 3.07 9.65 7.01
N PHE A 33 2.11 9.75 7.93
CA PHE A 33 2.27 10.61 9.10
C PHE A 33 3.40 10.14 10.04
N MET A 34 3.54 8.83 10.25
CA MET A 34 4.60 8.28 11.09
C MET A 34 5.98 8.49 10.46
N THR A 35 6.11 8.27 9.15
CA THR A 35 7.37 8.48 8.43
C THR A 35 7.80 9.95 8.44
N PHE A 36 6.84 10.88 8.32
CA PHE A 36 7.10 12.31 8.52
C PHE A 36 7.69 12.60 9.90
N LYS A 37 7.08 12.05 10.96
CA LYS A 37 7.55 12.26 12.34
C LYS A 37 8.92 11.65 12.62
N MET A 38 9.29 10.56 11.93
CA MET A 38 10.59 9.90 12.13
C MET A 38 11.72 10.59 11.37
N MET A 39 11.49 10.95 10.10
CA MET A 39 12.55 11.48 9.24
C MET A 39 12.71 13.00 9.34
N ASN A 40 11.74 13.73 9.91
CA ASN A 40 11.67 15.19 9.91
C ASN A 40 11.86 15.81 8.50
N PHE A 41 11.59 15.03 7.46
CA PHE A 41 11.69 15.43 6.06
C PHE A 41 10.39 15.03 5.33
N SER A 42 9.83 15.97 4.58
CA SER A 42 8.49 15.84 4.00
C SER A 42 8.43 15.06 2.69
N LEU A 43 9.53 14.89 1.97
CA LEU A 43 9.49 14.30 0.62
C LEU A 43 9.16 12.78 0.62
N PRO A 44 9.80 11.93 1.46
CA PRO A 44 9.45 10.50 1.54
C PRO A 44 7.97 10.22 1.89
N PRO A 45 7.34 10.86 2.90
CA PRO A 45 5.95 10.59 3.23
C PRO A 45 4.99 11.01 2.10
N PHE A 46 5.27 12.10 1.37
CA PHE A 46 4.44 12.50 0.23
C PHE A 46 4.57 11.53 -0.97
N MET A 47 5.79 11.07 -1.28
CA MET A 47 5.99 10.06 -2.32
C MET A 47 5.28 8.74 -1.99
N LEU A 48 5.31 8.34 -0.71
CA LEU A 48 4.61 7.14 -0.23
C LEU A 48 3.09 7.26 -0.37
N LEU A 49 2.53 8.42 -0.04
CA LEU A 49 1.09 8.67 -0.14
C LEU A 49 0.61 8.67 -1.61
N LEU A 50 1.36 9.30 -2.52
CA LEU A 50 1.03 9.33 -3.95
C LEU A 50 1.09 7.95 -4.61
N LEU A 51 2.16 7.20 -4.36
CA LEU A 51 2.39 5.91 -5.03
C LEU A 51 1.35 4.86 -4.61
N ILE A 52 1.03 4.81 -3.31
CA ILE A 52 0.08 3.83 -2.77
C ILE A 52 -1.36 4.21 -3.18
N LEU A 53 -1.77 5.48 -3.02
CA LEU A 53 -3.11 5.91 -3.42
C LEU A 53 -3.33 5.77 -4.93
N GLY A 54 -2.36 6.13 -5.76
CA GLY A 54 -2.46 6.00 -7.21
C GLY A 54 -2.65 4.55 -7.66
N GLY A 55 -1.85 3.63 -7.13
CA GLY A 55 -1.97 2.20 -7.47
C GLY A 55 -3.29 1.59 -7.00
N MET A 56 -3.77 1.96 -5.82
CA MET A 56 -5.00 1.41 -5.27
C MET A 56 -6.26 1.91 -5.96
N LEU A 57 -6.30 3.16 -6.43
CA LEU A 57 -7.44 3.68 -7.19
C LEU A 57 -7.59 2.96 -8.55
N MET A 58 -6.46 2.63 -9.21
CA MET A 58 -6.47 1.80 -10.43
C MET A 58 -7.01 0.40 -10.18
N ILE A 59 -6.67 -0.21 -9.04
CA ILE A 59 -7.19 -1.53 -8.66
C ILE A 59 -8.69 -1.43 -8.30
N PHE A 60 -9.12 -0.34 -7.65
CA PHE A 60 -10.53 -0.11 -7.31
C PHE A 60 -11.44 -0.04 -8.54
N SER A 61 -11.04 0.72 -9.56
CA SER A 61 -11.84 0.86 -10.79
C SER A 61 -12.03 -0.49 -11.48
N TYR A 62 -10.98 -1.33 -11.48
CA TYR A 62 -11.07 -2.69 -12.00
C TYR A 62 -12.05 -3.55 -11.18
N PHE A 63 -11.97 -3.55 -9.85
CA PHE A 63 -12.86 -4.36 -9.02
C PHE A 63 -14.33 -3.96 -9.10
N ILE A 64 -14.65 -2.67 -9.13
CA ILE A 64 -16.05 -2.21 -9.32
C ILE A 64 -16.60 -2.71 -10.66
N SER A 65 -15.78 -2.76 -11.70
CA SER A 65 -16.22 -3.23 -13.03
C SER A 65 -16.55 -4.73 -13.09
N LEU A 66 -16.04 -5.53 -12.14
CA LEU A 66 -16.17 -6.99 -12.15
C LEU A 66 -17.27 -7.51 -11.23
N THR A 67 -17.54 -6.83 -10.13
CA THR A 67 -18.53 -7.28 -9.16
C THR A 67 -19.82 -6.49 -9.31
N SER A 68 -20.94 -7.17 -9.57
CA SER A 68 -22.27 -6.57 -9.40
C SER A 68 -22.41 -6.06 -7.96
N ASN A 69 -23.07 -4.91 -7.75
CA ASN A 69 -23.25 -4.25 -6.45
C ASN A 69 -23.93 -5.17 -5.42
N GLN A 70 -23.17 -6.08 -4.80
CA GLN A 70 -23.64 -6.93 -3.72
C GLN A 70 -23.73 -6.11 -2.44
N LYS A 71 -24.81 -6.33 -1.67
CA LYS A 71 -25.06 -5.60 -0.43
C LYS A 71 -23.92 -5.82 0.55
N PHE A 72 -23.51 -4.74 1.23
CA PHE A 72 -22.43 -4.75 2.20
C PHE A 72 -22.80 -5.59 3.44
N LEU A 73 -22.31 -6.83 3.50
CA LEU A 73 -22.48 -7.73 4.65
C LEU A 73 -21.28 -7.60 5.58
N PHE A 74 -21.50 -6.97 6.74
CA PHE A 74 -20.45 -6.86 7.75
C PHE A 74 -20.34 -8.17 8.57
N ASN A 75 -19.14 -8.74 8.64
CA ASN A 75 -18.91 -9.94 9.43
C ASN A 75 -18.87 -9.60 10.92
N LYS A 76 -19.89 -10.00 11.70
CA LYS A 76 -19.95 -9.77 13.15
C LYS A 76 -18.75 -10.35 13.91
N LYS A 77 -18.04 -11.35 13.35
CA LYS A 77 -16.82 -11.92 13.96
C LYS A 77 -15.67 -10.91 14.04
N SER A 78 -15.65 -9.85 13.22
CA SER A 78 -14.61 -8.83 13.28
C SER A 78 -14.61 -8.04 14.60
N LEU A 79 -15.77 -7.94 15.28
CA LEU A 79 -15.92 -7.27 16.58
C LEU A 79 -15.14 -7.98 17.70
N PHE A 80 -14.81 -9.26 17.55
CA PHE A 80 -14.06 -10.01 18.56
C PHE A 80 -12.64 -9.50 18.78
N PHE A 81 -12.06 -8.77 17.82
CA PHE A 81 -10.71 -8.23 17.91
C PHE A 81 -10.62 -6.84 18.56
N LEU A 82 -11.76 -6.23 18.91
CA LEU A 82 -11.79 -4.95 19.63
C LEU A 82 -11.05 -4.96 20.99
N PRO A 83 -11.07 -6.03 21.81
CA PRO A 83 -10.37 -6.04 23.10
C PRO A 83 -8.84 -5.97 22.98
N LEU A 84 -8.27 -6.46 21.86
CA LEU A 84 -6.82 -6.38 21.61
C LEU A 84 -6.31 -4.92 21.50
N LEU A 85 -7.21 -3.96 21.22
CA LEU A 85 -6.86 -2.55 21.14
C LEU A 85 -6.45 -1.94 22.47
N LEU A 86 -7.06 -2.42 23.56
CA LEU A 86 -6.98 -1.78 24.86
C LEU A 86 -5.73 -2.20 25.64
N THR A 87 -5.10 -3.32 25.29
CA THR A 87 -4.00 -3.90 26.07
C THR A 87 -2.60 -3.46 25.62
N MET A 88 -2.47 -2.92 24.41
CA MET A 88 -1.16 -2.56 23.85
C MET A 88 -0.78 -1.12 24.24
N ASN A 89 -0.24 -0.91 25.44
CA ASN A 89 0.41 0.37 25.75
C ASN A 89 1.80 0.41 25.12
N ILE A 90 1.94 1.18 24.05
CA ILE A 90 3.23 1.43 23.39
C ILE A 90 3.54 2.91 23.58
N SER A 91 3.94 3.26 24.80
CA SER A 91 4.61 4.51 25.07
C SER A 91 6.11 4.32 24.82
N ASN A 92 6.67 5.25 24.06
CA ASN A 92 8.11 5.48 23.86
C ASN A 92 8.79 4.60 22.81
N LEU A 93 8.48 4.89 21.55
CA LEU A 93 9.48 4.71 20.49
C LEU A 93 10.46 5.89 20.56
N PRO A 94 11.78 5.64 20.68
CA PRO A 94 12.77 6.69 20.54
C PRO A 94 12.70 7.21 19.10
N ILE A 95 12.40 8.50 18.96
CA ILE A 95 12.45 9.18 17.67
C ILE A 95 13.93 9.30 17.31
N TYR A 96 14.42 8.36 16.50
CA TYR A 96 15.77 8.43 15.96
C TYR A 96 15.81 9.57 14.95
N HIS A 97 16.32 10.73 15.39
CA HIS A 97 16.52 11.86 14.51
C HIS A 97 17.74 11.59 13.63
N ASN A 98 17.52 10.94 12.48
CA ASN A 98 18.58 10.73 11.52
C ASN A 98 18.57 11.87 10.50
N ASN A 99 19.60 12.72 10.56
CA ASN A 99 19.75 13.89 9.73
C ASN A 99 19.66 13.58 8.23
N MET A 100 19.21 14.57 7.45
CA MET A 100 19.13 14.67 5.99
C MET A 100 20.31 14.07 5.20
N LYS A 101 21.48 13.91 5.86
CA LYS A 101 22.66 13.22 5.31
C LYS A 101 22.35 11.79 4.85
N SER A 102 21.42 11.07 5.48
CA SER A 102 21.05 9.70 5.10
C SER A 102 20.34 9.64 3.74
N PHE A 103 19.47 10.60 3.42
CA PHE A 103 18.79 10.67 2.12
C PHE A 103 19.76 11.03 0.99
N LEU A 104 20.66 11.98 1.23
CA LEU A 104 21.73 12.35 0.29
C LEU A 104 22.71 11.20 0.02
N LEU A 105 23.00 10.36 1.03
CA LEU A 105 23.78 9.14 0.85
C LEU A 105 23.10 8.12 -0.07
N MET A 106 21.76 8.11 -0.13
CA MET A 106 20.99 7.19 -0.97
C MET A 106 21.11 7.51 -2.47
N VAL A 107 21.33 8.78 -2.83
CA VAL A 107 21.58 9.22 -4.22
C VAL A 107 23.08 9.19 -4.56
N SER A 108 23.93 8.73 -3.64
CA SER A 108 25.36 8.67 -3.90
C SER A 108 25.70 7.70 -5.04
N LYS A 109 26.88 7.91 -5.66
CA LYS A 109 27.42 7.05 -6.74
C LYS A 109 27.38 5.55 -6.40
N LYS A 110 27.42 5.18 -5.11
CA LYS A 110 27.36 3.79 -4.64
C LYS A 110 26.03 3.09 -4.96
N PHE A 111 24.92 3.82 -5.01
CA PHE A 111 23.59 3.26 -5.28
C PHE A 111 23.17 3.32 -6.75
N MET A 112 23.97 3.91 -7.65
CA MET A 112 23.64 4.03 -9.08
C MET A 112 23.40 2.67 -9.74
N PHE A 113 24.14 1.63 -9.34
CA PHE A 113 23.91 0.28 -9.86
C PHE A 113 22.53 -0.28 -9.47
N ILE A 114 22.07 -0.01 -8.25
CA ILE A 114 20.73 -0.41 -7.78
C ILE A 114 19.64 0.31 -8.59
N PHE A 115 19.84 1.59 -8.92
CA PHE A 115 18.91 2.33 -9.80
C PHE A 115 18.83 1.73 -11.20
N ILE A 116 19.96 1.35 -11.79
CA ILE A 116 19.99 0.70 -13.12
C ILE A 116 19.23 -0.63 -13.08
N LEU A 117 19.42 -1.44 -12.02
CA LEU A 117 18.69 -2.70 -11.85
C LEU A 117 17.17 -2.48 -11.70
N MET A 118 16.72 -1.47 -10.93
CA MET A 118 15.30 -1.14 -10.80
C MET A 118 14.67 -0.73 -12.15
N LEU A 119 15.37 0.05 -12.96
CA LEU A 119 14.88 0.44 -14.29
C LEU A 119 14.75 -0.77 -15.22
N LEU A 120 15.72 -1.67 -15.22
CA LEU A 120 15.65 -2.92 -15.97
C LEU A 120 14.46 -3.78 -15.52
N PHE A 121 14.23 -3.89 -14.21
CA PHE A 121 13.07 -4.61 -13.68
C PHE A 121 11.73 -4.02 -14.17
N LEU A 122 11.58 -2.69 -14.12
CA LEU A 122 10.39 -2.00 -14.63
C LEU A 122 10.18 -2.24 -16.15
N LEU A 123 11.25 -2.24 -16.94
CA LEU A 123 11.18 -2.56 -18.38
C LEU A 123 10.73 -4.00 -18.64
N ILE A 124 11.29 -4.97 -17.91
CA ILE A 124 10.94 -6.38 -18.05
C ILE A 124 9.47 -6.62 -17.67
N THR A 125 8.99 -6.01 -16.58
CA THR A 125 7.59 -6.13 -16.16
C THR A 125 6.61 -5.52 -17.18
N LEU A 126 6.96 -4.40 -17.81
CA LEU A 126 6.17 -3.83 -18.92
C LEU A 126 6.13 -4.78 -20.14
N MET A 127 7.27 -5.36 -20.52
CA MET A 127 7.31 -6.35 -21.60
C MET A 127 6.49 -7.61 -21.26
N ALA A 128 6.56 -8.09 -20.02
CA ALA A 128 5.81 -9.25 -19.56
C ALA A 128 4.29 -8.97 -19.58
N THR A 129 3.85 -7.85 -19.02
CA THR A 129 2.43 -7.47 -19.01
C THR A 129 1.86 -7.32 -20.42
N THR A 130 2.58 -6.69 -21.35
CA THR A 130 2.13 -6.57 -22.74
C THR A 130 2.04 -7.91 -23.47
N LYS A 131 2.92 -8.88 -23.17
CA LYS A 131 2.81 -10.26 -23.67
C LYS A 131 1.58 -10.97 -23.12
N ILE A 132 1.30 -10.85 -21.82
CA ILE A 132 0.09 -11.41 -21.18
C ILE A 132 -1.18 -10.79 -21.78
N PHE A 133 -1.21 -9.49 -22.04
CA PHE A 133 -2.35 -8.86 -22.70
C PHE A 133 -2.57 -9.35 -24.14
N LYS A 134 -1.49 -9.63 -24.89
CA LYS A 134 -1.62 -10.21 -26.24
C LYS A 134 -2.18 -11.63 -26.21
N SER A 135 -1.83 -12.46 -25.23
CA SER A 135 -2.38 -13.82 -25.11
C SER A 135 -3.85 -13.81 -24.69
N ILE A 136 -4.28 -12.88 -23.83
CA ILE A 136 -5.71 -12.77 -23.42
C ILE A 136 -6.60 -12.26 -24.57
N LYS A 137 -6.05 -11.46 -25.49
CA LYS A 137 -6.77 -11.00 -26.69
C LYS A 137 -6.91 -12.07 -27.79
N SER A 138 -6.30 -13.25 -27.62
CA SER A 138 -6.51 -14.43 -28.46
C SER A 138 -7.92 -14.96 -28.22
N PRO A 139 -8.71 -15.13 -29.27
CA PRO A 139 -9.94 -14.40 -29.52
C PRO A 139 -11.03 -14.65 -28.45
N LEU A 140 -11.39 -13.61 -27.70
CA LEU A 140 -12.70 -13.52 -27.01
C LEU A 140 -13.84 -13.13 -27.99
N ARG A 141 -13.65 -13.40 -29.30
CA ARG A 141 -14.66 -13.30 -30.36
C ARG A 141 -14.53 -14.51 -31.27
N SER A 142 -15.02 -15.66 -30.82
CA SER A 142 -15.71 -16.58 -31.70
C SER A 142 -17.05 -16.92 -31.05
N ASN A 143 -18.11 -16.41 -31.68
CA ASN A 143 -19.54 -16.50 -31.35
C ASN A 143 -20.07 -15.39 -30.45
#